data_AF-A0A960H606-F1
#
_entry.id   AF-A0A960H606-F1
#
_cell.length_a   1.000
_cell.length_b   1.000
_cell.length_c   1.000
_cell.angle_alpha   90.00
_cell.angle_beta   90.00
_cell.angle_gamma   90.00
#
_symmetry.space_group_name_H-M   'P 1'
#
loop_
_entity.id
_entity.type
_entity.pdbx_description
1 polymer ?
#
loop_
_entity_poly.entity_id
_entity_poly.type
_entity_poly.pdbx_seq_one_letter_code
_entity_poly.pdbx_strand_id
1 'polypeptide(L)'
;QMQATLQRIWSQCLGVEAVAPGDNFFELGGDSLVAIGVAMTASHEGVELTPQDLYDNATLSALADTLVARHASGGLSSQDTGDLNPAVPPNILRFLDGGLAQPGRWRVPLVLRLDSRVSGPDVTAVLTAVVNHHDALRMRLVNRAGMWEQHIAA
;
A
#
# COMPACT_ATOMS: atom_id res chain seq x y z
N GLN A 1 -11.65 21.33 -4.72
CA GLN A 1 -11.98 19.96 -4.27
C GLN A 1 -10.71 19.16 -3.98
N MET A 2 -9.78 19.00 -4.93
CA MET A 2 -8.48 18.31 -4.74
C MET A 2 -7.74 18.71 -3.46
N GLN A 3 -7.51 20.01 -3.25
CA GLN A 3 -6.79 20.48 -2.05
C GLN A 3 -7.48 20.10 -0.74
N ALA A 4 -8.82 20.15 -0.67
CA ALA A 4 -9.57 19.77 0.52
C ALA A 4 -9.48 18.26 0.78
N THR A 5 -9.48 17.44 -0.28
CA THR A 5 -9.24 16.00 -0.18
C THR A 5 -7.85 15.72 0.38
N LEU A 6 -6.82 16.32 -0.20
CA LEU A 6 -5.43 16.17 0.25
C LEU A 6 -5.23 16.66 1.69
N GLN A 7 -5.86 17.78 2.06
CA GLN A 7 -5.81 18.33 3.41
C GLN A 7 -6.32 17.32 4.43
N ARG A 8 -7.47 16.68 4.15
CA ARG A 8 -8.02 15.65 5.04
C ARG A 8 -7.11 14.42 5.10
N ILE A 9 -6.62 13.94 3.95
CA ILE A 9 -5.74 12.76 3.91
C ILE A 9 -4.46 13.03 4.70
N TRP A 10 -3.83 14.19 4.52
CA TRP A 10 -2.64 14.58 5.26
C TRP A 10 -2.91 14.70 6.76
N SER A 11 -3.99 15.36 7.17
CA SER A 11 -4.40 15.43 8.58
C SER A 11 -4.56 14.04 9.21
N GLN A 12 -5.18 13.10 8.49
CA GLN A 12 -5.37 11.73 8.95
C GLN A 12 -4.06 10.94 9.03
N CYS A 13 -3.20 11.03 8.01
CA CYS A 13 -1.95 10.27 7.96
C CYS A 13 -0.85 10.83 8.88
N LEU A 14 -0.77 12.16 9.03
CA LEU A 14 0.19 12.84 9.91
C LEU A 14 -0.30 12.92 11.36
N GLY A 15 -1.59 12.70 11.61
CA GLY A 15 -2.19 12.82 12.94
C GLY A 15 -2.25 14.26 13.44
N VAL A 16 -2.43 15.24 12.55
CA VAL A 16 -2.52 16.67 12.87
C VAL A 16 -3.94 17.19 12.66
N GLU A 17 -4.36 18.16 13.48
CA GLU A 17 -5.74 18.69 13.47
C GLU A 17 -6.09 19.39 12.15
N ALA A 18 -5.16 20.18 11.61
CA ALA A 18 -5.33 20.90 10.35
C ALA A 18 -3.99 21.04 9.62
N VAL A 19 -4.06 21.07 8.29
CA VAL A 19 -2.94 21.36 7.39
C VAL A 19 -3.28 22.60 6.59
N ALA A 20 -2.43 23.61 6.58
CA ALA A 20 -2.59 24.82 5.77
C ALA A 20 -2.05 24.60 4.35
N PRO A 21 -2.49 25.40 3.35
CA PRO A 21 -2.04 25.25 1.97
C PRO A 21 -0.51 25.37 1.77
N GLY A 22 0.15 26.18 2.60
CA GLY A 22 1.60 26.39 2.54
C GLY A 22 2.40 25.40 3.38
N ASP A 23 1.75 24.51 4.14
CA ASP A 23 2.47 23.60 5.03
C ASP A 23 3.26 22.59 4.22
N ASN A 24 4.50 22.39 4.65
CA ASN A 24 5.39 21.41 4.08
C ASN A 24 5.18 20.04 4.75
N PHE A 25 4.96 19.01 3.94
CA PHE A 25 4.71 17.63 4.37
C PHE A 25 5.77 17.12 5.36
N PHE A 26 7.04 17.37 5.06
CA PHE A 26 8.17 16.85 5.83
C PHE A 26 8.42 17.67 7.09
N GLU A 27 8.11 18.98 7.07
CA GLU A 27 8.17 19.82 8.28
C GLU A 27 7.07 19.46 9.29
N LEU A 28 5.93 18.96 8.81
CA LEU A 28 4.85 18.42 9.65
C LEU A 28 5.15 17.01 10.20
N GLY A 29 6.35 16.46 9.96
CA GLY A 29 6.76 15.13 10.43
C GLY A 29 6.45 14.00 9.46
N GLY A 30 6.13 14.30 8.20
CA GLY A 30 5.98 13.31 7.15
C GLY A 30 7.31 12.62 6.84
N ASP A 31 7.27 11.30 6.67
CA ASP A 31 8.40 10.48 6.23
C ASP A 31 7.99 9.57 5.05
N SER A 32 8.85 8.63 4.68
CA SER A 32 8.56 7.69 3.59
C SER A 32 7.36 6.78 3.88
N LEU A 33 7.15 6.37 5.13
CA LEU A 33 6.03 5.51 5.50
C LEU A 33 4.72 6.29 5.44
N VAL A 34 4.71 7.53 5.96
CA VAL A 34 3.53 8.41 5.88
C VAL A 34 3.24 8.77 4.41
N ALA A 35 4.26 9.04 3.60
CA ALA A 35 4.08 9.34 2.18
C ALA A 35 3.44 8.17 1.41
N ILE A 36 3.86 6.93 1.71
CA ILE A 36 3.23 5.72 1.17
C ILE A 36 1.77 5.62 1.65
N GLY A 37 1.51 5.87 2.93
CA GLY A 37 0.14 5.90 3.47
C GLY A 37 -0.76 6.91 2.76
N VAL A 38 -0.29 8.14 2.57
CA VAL A 38 -1.00 9.19 1.84
C VAL A 38 -1.29 8.77 0.40
N ALA A 39 -0.30 8.20 -0.31
CA ALA A 39 -0.48 7.68 -1.67
C ALA A 39 -1.54 6.58 -1.74
N MET A 40 -1.50 5.62 -0.82
CA MET A 40 -2.49 4.54 -0.74
C MET A 40 -3.89 5.09 -0.45
N THR A 41 -4.05 5.96 0.56
CA THR A 41 -5.35 6.56 0.89
C THR A 41 -5.89 7.41 -0.25
N ALA A 42 -5.05 8.20 -0.92
CA ALA A 42 -5.43 8.98 -2.09
C ALA A 42 -5.91 8.07 -3.24
N SER A 43 -5.19 6.99 -3.53
CA SER A 43 -5.57 6.03 -4.57
C SER A 43 -6.93 5.36 -4.29
N HIS A 44 -7.20 4.98 -3.03
CA HIS A 44 -8.50 4.46 -2.62
C HIS A 44 -9.66 5.45 -2.84
N GLU A 45 -9.38 6.74 -2.91
CA GLU A 45 -10.35 7.80 -3.19
C GLU A 45 -10.32 8.28 -4.64
N GLY A 46 -9.62 7.58 -5.54
CA GLY A 46 -9.53 7.90 -6.97
C GLY A 46 -8.56 9.04 -7.29
N VAL A 47 -7.65 9.39 -6.37
CA VAL A 47 -6.59 10.37 -6.60
C VAL A 47 -5.28 9.64 -6.85
N GLU A 48 -4.82 9.65 -8.09
CA GLU A 48 -3.50 9.13 -8.48
C GLU A 48 -2.40 10.04 -7.91
N LEU A 49 -1.78 9.58 -6.82
CA LEU A 49 -0.65 10.22 -6.15
C LEU A 49 0.41 9.17 -5.86
N THR A 50 1.66 9.46 -6.18
CA THR A 50 2.81 8.64 -5.81
C THR A 50 3.57 9.27 -4.64
N PRO A 51 4.35 8.50 -3.85
CA PRO A 51 5.22 9.07 -2.83
C PRO A 51 6.22 10.08 -3.41
N GLN A 52 6.67 9.89 -4.66
CA GLN A 52 7.59 10.82 -5.34
C GLN A 52 6.94 12.20 -5.52
N ASP A 53 5.63 12.26 -5.77
CA ASP A 53 4.92 13.54 -5.94
C ASP A 53 5.00 14.43 -4.71
N LEU A 54 5.02 13.83 -3.51
CA LEU A 54 5.20 14.53 -2.24
C LEU A 54 6.62 15.09 -2.09
N TYR A 55 7.64 14.38 -2.59
CA TYR A 55 9.01 14.90 -2.60
C TYR A 55 9.17 16.05 -3.60
N ASP A 56 8.59 15.92 -4.78
CA ASP A 56 8.67 16.92 -5.84
C ASP A 56 7.82 18.17 -5.51
N ASN A 57 6.74 18.00 -4.74
CA ASN A 57 5.79 19.04 -4.38
C ASN A 57 5.47 19.01 -2.87
N ALA A 58 6.46 19.39 -2.06
CA ALA A 58 6.38 19.23 -0.61
C ALA A 58 5.30 20.06 0.10
N THR A 59 4.72 21.10 -0.53
CA THR A 59 3.63 21.87 0.07
C THR A 59 2.26 21.39 -0.41
N LEU A 60 1.25 21.48 0.46
CA LEU A 60 -0.11 21.04 0.15
C LEU A 60 -0.67 21.70 -1.13
N SER A 61 -0.44 23.00 -1.31
CA SER A 61 -0.90 23.73 -2.49
C SER A 61 -0.18 23.29 -3.76
N ALA A 62 1.16 23.14 -3.72
CA ALA A 62 1.93 22.74 -4.89
C ALA A 62 1.54 21.34 -5.36
N LEU A 63 1.35 20.41 -4.41
CA LEU A 63 0.88 19.07 -4.73
C LEU A 63 -0.52 19.10 -5.36
N ALA A 64 -1.44 19.87 -4.77
CA ALA A 64 -2.81 19.99 -5.29
C ALA A 64 -2.82 20.54 -6.73
N ASP A 65 -2.04 21.59 -7.01
CA ASP A 65 -1.95 22.19 -8.33
C ASP A 65 -1.39 21.21 -9.37
N THR A 66 -0.32 20.50 -9.02
CA THR A 66 0.30 19.48 -9.88
C THR A 66 -0.66 18.33 -10.18
N LEU A 67 -1.46 17.89 -9.20
CA LEU A 67 -2.46 16.83 -9.40
C LEU A 67 -3.65 17.31 -10.24
N VAL A 68 -4.12 18.54 -10.05
CA VAL A 68 -5.17 19.14 -10.89
C VAL A 68 -4.72 19.24 -12.34
N ALA A 69 -3.49 19.69 -12.58
CA ALA A 69 -2.91 19.76 -13.92
C ALA A 69 -2.84 18.38 -14.59
N ARG A 70 -2.39 17.35 -13.86
CA ARG A 70 -2.37 15.96 -14.34
C ARG A 70 -3.76 15.43 -14.67
N HIS A 71 -4.73 15.65 -13.79
CA HIS A 71 -6.12 15.23 -14.02
C HIS A 71 -6.71 15.87 -15.29
N ALA A 72 -6.46 17.17 -15.50
CA ALA A 72 -6.90 17.88 -16.69
C ALA A 72 -6.26 17.36 -17.99
N SER A 73 -5.06 16.79 -17.90
CA SER A 73 -4.34 16.21 -19.05
C SER A 73 -4.75 14.78 -19.41
N GLY A 74 -5.76 14.20 -18.75
CA GLY A 74 -6.30 12.87 -19.07
C GLY A 74 -5.58 11.71 -18.39
N GLY A 75 -4.91 11.94 -17.25
CA GLY A 75 -4.31 10.90 -16.41
C GLY A 75 -5.35 10.04 -15.70
N LEU A 76 -6.10 9.22 -16.45
CA LEU A 76 -6.97 8.16 -15.94
C LEU A 76 -6.48 6.84 -16.52
N SER A 77 -5.46 6.26 -15.89
CA SER A 77 -5.20 4.85 -16.05
C SER A 77 -4.98 4.26 -14.66
N SER A 78 -6.07 4.01 -13.93
CA SER A 78 -6.02 2.93 -12.94
C SER A 78 -5.69 1.68 -13.75
N GLN A 79 -4.52 1.09 -13.56
CA GLN A 79 -4.29 -0.25 -14.08
C GLN A 79 -5.26 -1.16 -13.33
N ASP A 80 -6.32 -1.52 -14.03
CA ASP A 80 -7.21 -2.60 -13.63
C ASP A 80 -6.36 -3.87 -13.69
N THR A 81 -5.76 -4.25 -12.55
CA THR A 81 -5.05 -5.54 -12.44
C THR A 81 -6.10 -6.64 -12.27
N GLY A 82 -7.03 -6.75 -13.23
CA GLY A 82 -7.95 -7.87 -13.38
C GLY A 82 -7.24 -9.16 -13.80
N ASP A 83 -5.90 -9.17 -13.79
CA ASP A 83 -5.11 -10.35 -14.07
C ASP A 83 -4.99 -11.18 -12.78
N LEU A 84 -5.67 -12.33 -12.77
CA LEU A 84 -5.68 -13.26 -11.64
C LEU A 84 -4.30 -13.90 -11.39
N ASN A 85 -3.34 -13.70 -12.30
CA ASN A 85 -1.97 -14.23 -12.22
C ASN A 85 -0.91 -13.17 -12.61
N PRO A 86 -0.71 -12.12 -11.79
CA PRO A 86 0.29 -11.10 -12.10
C PRO A 86 1.70 -11.71 -12.16
N ALA A 87 2.54 -11.17 -13.05
CA ALA A 87 3.92 -11.60 -13.17
C ALA A 87 4.67 -11.44 -11.83
N VAL A 88 5.57 -12.37 -11.51
CA VAL A 88 6.36 -12.30 -10.29
C VAL A 88 7.29 -11.07 -10.35
N PRO A 89 7.20 -10.13 -9.39
CA PRO A 89 8.07 -8.96 -9.34
C PRO A 89 9.57 -9.34 -9.37
N PRO A 90 10.44 -8.56 -10.03
CA PRO A 90 11.86 -8.89 -10.19
C PRO A 90 12.62 -9.07 -8.86
N ASN A 91 12.26 -8.31 -7.82
CA ASN A 91 12.83 -8.45 -6.48
C ASN A 91 12.48 -9.82 -5.86
N ILE A 92 11.28 -10.33 -6.12
CA ILE A 92 10.86 -11.67 -5.67
C ILE A 92 11.59 -12.73 -6.49
N LEU A 93 11.70 -12.61 -7.82
CA LEU A 93 12.50 -13.55 -8.63
C LEU A 93 13.95 -13.65 -8.13
N ARG A 94 14.58 -12.50 -7.88
CA ARG A 94 15.94 -12.44 -7.32
C ARG A 94 16.04 -13.13 -5.97
N PHE A 95 15.00 -13.00 -5.14
CA PHE A 95 14.91 -13.70 -3.87
C PHE A 95 14.71 -15.21 -4.05
N LEU A 96 13.91 -15.65 -5.01
CA LEU A 96 13.66 -17.07 -5.28
C LEU A 96 14.91 -17.79 -5.80
N ASP A 97 15.76 -17.11 -6.59
CA ASP A 97 16.98 -17.68 -7.16
C ASP A 97 18.06 -18.07 -6.12
N GLY A 98 18.00 -17.53 -4.90
CA GLY A 98 19.01 -17.82 -3.86
C GLY A 98 18.52 -17.88 -2.42
N GLY A 99 17.36 -17.30 -2.11
CA GLY A 99 16.80 -17.18 -0.76
C GLY A 99 16.02 -18.41 -0.30
N LEU A 100 15.40 -19.16 -1.21
CA LEU A 100 14.58 -20.34 -0.86
C LEU A 100 15.38 -21.61 -0.53
N ALA A 101 16.70 -21.58 -0.60
CA ALA A 101 17.55 -22.74 -0.31
C ALA A 101 17.37 -23.29 1.13
N GLN A 102 16.72 -22.53 2.02
CA GLN A 102 16.44 -22.93 3.40
C GLN A 102 14.96 -22.72 3.76
N PRO A 103 14.13 -23.77 3.68
CA PRO A 103 12.72 -23.72 4.10
C PRO A 103 12.58 -23.16 5.53
N GLY A 104 11.67 -22.21 5.71
CA GLY A 104 11.32 -21.67 7.03
C GLY A 104 12.22 -20.55 7.57
N ARG A 105 13.29 -20.16 6.85
CA ARG A 105 14.17 -19.04 7.24
C ARG A 105 13.52 -17.66 7.10
N TRP A 106 12.58 -17.54 6.17
CA TRP A 106 11.92 -16.28 5.83
C TRP A 106 10.53 -16.23 6.43
N ARG A 107 10.49 -16.18 7.77
CA ARG A 107 9.27 -16.04 8.56
C ARG A 107 9.43 -14.85 9.48
N VAL A 108 8.37 -14.07 9.62
CA VAL A 108 8.28 -12.98 10.59
C VAL A 108 7.29 -13.42 11.68
N PRO A 109 7.76 -14.09 12.76
CA PRO A 109 6.86 -14.49 13.83
C PRO A 109 6.37 -13.24 14.57
N LEU A 110 5.07 -13.17 14.80
CA LEU A 110 4.44 -12.16 15.63
C LEU A 110 3.78 -12.84 16.83
N VAL A 111 4.12 -12.38 18.03
CA VAL A 111 3.52 -12.87 19.29
C VAL A 111 2.68 -11.76 19.89
N LEU A 112 1.38 -12.00 20.01
CA LEU A 112 0.41 -11.05 20.53
C LEU A 112 -0.20 -11.59 21.83
N ARG A 113 -0.43 -10.69 22.79
CA ARG A 113 -1.19 -11.00 23.99
C ARG A 113 -2.64 -10.58 23.76
N LEU A 114 -3.55 -11.55 23.83
CA LEU A 114 -4.98 -11.32 23.68
C LEU A 114 -5.63 -11.07 25.05
N ASP A 115 -6.70 -10.29 25.05
CA ASP A 115 -7.58 -10.15 26.21
C ASP A 115 -8.27 -11.49 26.49
N SER A 116 -8.53 -11.81 27.77
CA SER A 116 -9.15 -13.08 28.19
C SER A 116 -10.56 -13.30 27.63
N ARG A 117 -11.21 -12.25 27.13
CA ARG A 117 -12.53 -12.33 26.46
C ARG A 117 -12.44 -12.85 25.02
N VAL A 118 -11.26 -12.82 24.40
CA VAL A 118 -11.07 -13.28 23.02
C VAL A 118 -10.93 -14.79 23.01
N SER A 119 -11.88 -15.46 22.36
CA SER A 119 -11.91 -16.91 22.25
C SER A 119 -11.17 -17.41 20.99
N GLY A 120 -10.81 -18.69 20.96
CA GLY A 120 -10.22 -19.32 19.77
C GLY A 120 -11.07 -19.17 18.49
N PRO A 121 -12.41 -19.30 18.55
CA PRO A 121 -13.30 -18.98 17.44
C PRO A 121 -13.19 -17.53 16.94
N ASP A 122 -13.07 -16.55 17.83
CA ASP A 122 -12.93 -15.13 17.43
C ASP A 122 -11.63 -14.92 16.64
N VAL A 123 -10.52 -15.50 17.11
CA VAL A 123 -9.24 -15.44 16.42
C VAL A 123 -9.35 -16.08 15.03
N THR A 124 -9.98 -17.25 14.94
CA THR A 124 -10.19 -17.94 13.65
C THR A 124 -11.02 -17.08 12.69
N ALA A 125 -12.09 -16.47 13.18
CA ALA A 125 -12.96 -15.62 12.37
C ALA A 125 -12.21 -14.40 11.82
N VAL A 126 -11.43 -13.71 12.66
CA VAL A 126 -10.63 -12.54 12.23
C VAL A 126 -9.55 -12.94 11.24
N LEU A 127 -8.78 -13.99 11.53
CA LEU A 127 -7.73 -14.46 10.62
C LEU A 127 -8.31 -14.89 9.26
N THR A 128 -9.48 -15.53 9.26
CA THR A 128 -10.18 -15.90 8.03
C THR A 128 -10.61 -14.65 7.24
N ALA A 129 -11.18 -13.64 7.91
CA ALA A 129 -11.57 -12.40 7.25
C ALA A 129 -10.36 -11.66 6.64
N VAL A 130 -9.24 -11.59 7.37
CA VAL A 130 -7.99 -10.98 6.89
C VAL A 130 -7.43 -11.73 5.68
N VAL A 131 -7.36 -13.07 5.72
CA VAL A 131 -6.88 -13.89 4.60
C VAL A 131 -7.78 -13.76 3.37
N ASN A 132 -9.10 -13.69 3.56
CA ASN A 132 -10.04 -13.54 2.45
C ASN A 132 -9.94 -12.14 1.81
N HIS A 133 -9.71 -11.11 2.61
CA HIS A 133 -9.60 -9.73 2.13
C HIS A 133 -8.30 -9.46 1.36
N HIS A 134 -7.19 -10.12 1.71
CA HIS A 134 -5.88 -9.85 1.11
C HIS A 134 -5.37 -11.02 0.24
N ASP A 135 -5.43 -10.86 -1.09
CA ASP A 135 -4.95 -11.86 -2.07
C ASP A 135 -3.50 -12.32 -1.82
N ALA A 136 -2.63 -11.40 -1.37
CA ALA A 136 -1.23 -11.71 -1.06
C ALA A 136 -1.07 -12.80 0.00
N LEU A 137 -2.02 -12.96 0.93
CA LEU A 137 -2.00 -14.01 1.96
C LEU A 137 -2.45 -15.38 1.42
N ARG A 138 -3.12 -15.41 0.27
CA ARG A 138 -3.55 -16.62 -0.45
C ARG A 138 -2.64 -16.95 -1.64
N MET A 139 -1.63 -16.13 -1.88
CA MET A 139 -0.69 -16.28 -2.99
C MET A 139 0.24 -17.47 -2.80
N ARG A 140 0.48 -18.19 -3.89
CA ARG A 140 1.49 -19.23 -4.02
C ARG A 140 2.40 -18.92 -5.19
N LEU A 141 3.70 -19.12 -4.99
CA LEU A 141 4.72 -19.03 -6.04
C LEU A 141 5.00 -20.44 -6.54
N VAL A 142 4.78 -20.69 -7.83
CA VAL A 142 4.94 -22.01 -8.44
C VAL A 142 6.00 -21.92 -9.54
N ASN A 143 7.00 -22.80 -9.50
CA ASN A 143 7.97 -22.93 -10.58
C ASN A 143 7.46 -23.95 -11.61
N ARG A 144 7.28 -23.53 -12.85
CA ARG A 144 6.92 -24.37 -13.99
C ARG A 144 7.99 -24.25 -15.07
N ALA A 145 8.75 -25.33 -15.27
CA ALA A 145 9.81 -25.41 -16.30
C ALA A 145 10.82 -24.25 -16.24
N GLY A 146 11.18 -23.77 -15.04
CA GLY A 146 12.13 -22.68 -14.86
C GLY A 146 11.50 -21.27 -14.84
N MET A 147 10.20 -21.14 -15.08
CA MET A 147 9.47 -19.88 -14.94
C MET A 147 8.66 -19.87 -13.64
N TRP A 148 8.70 -18.76 -12.91
CA TRP A 148 7.92 -18.58 -11.69
C TRP A 148 6.62 -17.84 -11.99
N GLU A 149 5.51 -18.37 -11.48
CA GLU A 149 4.17 -17.80 -11.62
C GLU A 149 3.55 -17.53 -10.24
N GLN A 150 2.69 -16.51 -10.14
CA GLN A 150 1.85 -16.26 -8.96
C GLN A 150 0.47 -16.87 -9.16
N HIS A 151 0.01 -17.66 -8.20
CA HIS A 151 -1.31 -18.27 -8.19
C HIS A 151 -2.02 -17.85 -6.90
N ILE A 152 -3.14 -17.15 -7.01
CA ILE A 152 -3.96 -16.77 -5.85
C ILE A 152 -5.00 -17.87 -5.61
N ALA A 153 -4.94 -18.53 -4.45
CA ALA A 153 -5.95 -19.51 -4.09
C ALA A 153 -7.30 -18.83 -3.83
N ALA A 154 -8.41 -19.44 -4.25
CA ALA A 154 -9.77 -18.98 -3.95
C ALA A 154 -10.05 -19.02 -2.44
#